data_AF-A0AAU9CKN9-F1
#
_entry.id   AF-A0AAU9CKN9-F1
#
_cell.length_a   1.000
_cell.length_b   1.000
_cell.length_c   1.000
_cell.angle_alpha   90.00
_cell.angle_beta   90.00
_cell.angle_gamma   90.00
#
_symmetry.space_group_name_H-M   'P 1'
#
loop_
_entity.id
_entity.type
_entity.pdbx_description
1 polymer ?
#
loop_
_entity_poly.entity_id
_entity_poly.type
_entity_poly.pdbx_seq_one_letter_code
_entity_poly.pdbx_strand_id
1 'polypeptide(L)'
;MKSVRQTMMFLGLTLTQPAVAFDIAFDYTYGGSFFDASIQNILDSAAAVYESQITDTLADTSGFSISINNPSDPNQQVQVSASPGDTVTIYLGARDLGSGILGQGGPSWFEGNNPPRTASSNEFEPALGVITFNNAFNNWYIDNDPSTTESFSGYDFYSVALHEIGHVMGIGTAPSWNAQIQNGRFTGTQAVNVYGGNVPLTSDGGHWAEGTQSTANGQTQEAAMDPTIANGQRKQLTDLDWAALDDIGWNVKDISVSPNS
;
A
#
# COMPACT_ATOMS: atom_id res chain seq x y z
N MET A 1 68.23 -24.79 11.97
CA MET A 1 66.89 -24.80 11.35
C MET A 1 65.91 -24.08 12.28
N LYS A 2 65.60 -22.80 12.03
CA LYS A 2 64.54 -22.06 12.73
C LYS A 2 63.56 -21.57 11.67
N SER A 3 62.33 -22.03 11.79
CA SER A 3 61.22 -21.82 10.85
C SER A 3 60.65 -20.40 11.00
N VAL A 4 60.48 -19.72 9.87
CA VAL A 4 59.77 -18.45 9.73
C VAL A 4 58.27 -18.77 9.66
N ARG A 5 57.45 -18.15 10.52
CA ARG A 5 55.98 -18.18 10.41
C ARG A 5 55.53 -17.00 9.55
N GLN A 6 55.02 -17.31 8.36
CA GLN A 6 54.35 -16.35 7.48
C GLN A 6 52.94 -16.08 8.02
N THR A 7 52.66 -14.81 8.32
CA THR A 7 51.31 -14.32 8.62
C THR A 7 50.53 -14.23 7.31
N MET A 8 49.46 -15.01 7.20
CA MET A 8 48.54 -15.00 6.07
C MET A 8 47.41 -14.01 6.41
N MET A 9 47.44 -12.82 5.78
CA MET A 9 46.30 -11.89 5.80
C MET A 9 45.22 -12.45 4.88
N PHE A 10 44.06 -12.79 5.44
CA PHE A 10 42.84 -13.00 4.67
C PHE A 10 42.21 -11.65 4.38
N LEU A 11 42.24 -11.24 3.12
CA LEU A 11 41.43 -10.14 2.62
C LEU A 11 40.00 -10.68 2.45
N GLY A 12 39.13 -10.40 3.41
CA GLY A 12 37.71 -10.75 3.30
C GLY A 12 37.06 -9.89 2.22
N LEU A 13 36.69 -10.50 1.09
CA LEU A 13 35.71 -9.90 0.18
C LEU A 13 34.35 -9.93 0.89
N THR A 14 33.88 -8.77 1.33
CA THR A 14 32.46 -8.59 1.63
C THR A 14 31.71 -8.59 0.31
N LEU A 15 31.00 -9.68 0.01
CA LEU A 15 29.95 -9.65 -1.00
C LEU A 15 28.86 -8.72 -0.48
N THR A 16 28.75 -7.52 -1.04
CA THR A 16 27.56 -6.69 -0.85
C THR A 16 26.40 -7.44 -1.52
N GLN A 17 25.51 -8.03 -0.72
CA GLN A 17 24.20 -8.41 -1.24
C GLN A 17 23.58 -7.14 -1.84
N PRO A 18 22.96 -7.21 -3.03
CA PRO A 18 22.14 -6.10 -3.48
C PRO A 18 21.11 -5.82 -2.37
N ALA A 19 20.94 -4.54 -1.99
CA ALA A 19 19.80 -4.15 -1.18
C ALA A 19 18.54 -4.65 -1.89
N VAL A 20 17.69 -5.39 -1.18
CA VAL A 20 16.40 -5.79 -1.74
C VAL A 20 15.59 -4.50 -1.86
N ALA A 21 15.02 -4.25 -3.03
CA ALA A 21 14.13 -3.11 -3.21
C ALA A 21 12.84 -3.35 -2.40
N PHE A 22 12.12 -2.29 -2.03
CA PHE A 22 10.82 -2.40 -1.39
C PHE A 22 9.91 -3.38 -2.15
N ASP A 23 9.23 -4.26 -1.43
CA ASP A 23 8.45 -5.38 -1.94
C ASP A 23 7.09 -5.47 -1.21
N ILE A 24 6.03 -5.86 -1.92
CA ILE A 24 4.73 -6.21 -1.33
C ILE A 24 4.48 -7.68 -1.59
N ALA A 25 4.48 -8.47 -0.53
CA ALA A 25 4.23 -9.90 -0.61
C ALA A 25 2.81 -10.23 -0.16
N PHE A 26 2.03 -10.89 -1.02
CA PHE A 26 0.69 -11.35 -0.66
C PHE A 26 0.71 -12.75 -0.01
N ASP A 27 0.07 -12.86 1.15
CA ASP A 27 -0.20 -14.14 1.81
C ASP A 27 -1.66 -14.55 1.58
N TYR A 28 -1.85 -15.66 0.88
CA TYR A 28 -3.16 -16.18 0.48
C TYR A 28 -3.74 -17.21 1.45
N THR A 29 -3.14 -17.42 2.63
CA THR A 29 -3.51 -18.48 3.58
C THR A 29 -5.00 -18.47 3.94
N TYR A 30 -5.61 -17.28 3.98
CA TYR A 30 -7.02 -17.10 4.34
C TYR A 30 -7.94 -16.91 3.13
N GLY A 31 -7.40 -16.80 1.92
CA GLY A 31 -8.14 -16.35 0.74
C GLY A 31 -9.07 -17.39 0.10
N GLY A 32 -8.87 -18.68 0.38
CA GLY A 32 -9.67 -19.75 -0.21
C GLY A 32 -9.59 -19.76 -1.75
N SER A 33 -10.69 -20.16 -2.41
CA SER A 33 -10.73 -20.28 -3.89
C SER A 33 -11.01 -18.97 -4.62
N PHE A 34 -11.21 -17.86 -3.91
CA PHE A 34 -11.47 -16.56 -4.53
C PHE A 34 -10.25 -16.05 -5.29
N PHE A 35 -9.04 -16.26 -4.75
CA PHE A 35 -7.79 -15.81 -5.35
C PHE A 35 -7.22 -16.88 -6.29
N ASP A 36 -7.85 -17.06 -7.45
CA ASP A 36 -7.27 -17.86 -8.52
C ASP A 36 -6.07 -17.14 -9.17
N ALA A 37 -5.39 -17.80 -10.11
CA ALA A 37 -4.20 -17.26 -10.76
C ALA A 37 -4.45 -15.91 -11.47
N SER A 38 -5.67 -15.63 -11.95
CA SER A 38 -5.97 -14.36 -12.61
C SER A 38 -5.99 -13.20 -11.63
N ILE A 39 -6.63 -13.40 -10.47
CA ILE A 39 -6.66 -12.39 -9.39
C ILE A 39 -5.27 -12.22 -8.78
N GLN A 40 -4.52 -13.32 -8.59
CA GLN A 40 -3.15 -13.24 -8.08
C GLN A 40 -2.26 -12.38 -8.99
N ASN A 41 -2.30 -12.60 -10.32
CA ASN A 41 -1.53 -11.80 -11.27
C ASN A 41 -1.92 -10.31 -11.25
N ILE A 42 -3.20 -10.00 -10.99
CA ILE A 42 -3.66 -8.61 -10.91
C ILE A 42 -3.23 -7.94 -9.61
N LEU A 43 -3.23 -8.67 -8.49
CA LEU A 43 -2.66 -8.19 -7.23
C LEU A 43 -1.17 -7.91 -7.38
N ASP A 44 -0.42 -8.82 -8.00
CA ASP A 44 1.01 -8.62 -8.30
C ASP A 44 1.21 -7.38 -9.19
N SER A 45 0.34 -7.16 -10.17
CA SER A 45 0.39 -5.96 -11.01
C SER A 45 0.11 -4.67 -10.22
N ALA A 46 -0.82 -4.70 -9.26
CA ALA A 46 -1.12 -3.55 -8.40
C ALA A 46 0.02 -3.29 -7.40
N ALA A 47 0.60 -4.33 -6.79
CA ALA A 47 1.79 -4.22 -5.94
C ALA A 47 2.98 -3.61 -6.68
N ALA A 48 3.24 -4.07 -7.91
CA ALA A 48 4.34 -3.57 -8.73
C ALA A 48 4.29 -2.05 -8.96
N VAL A 49 3.10 -1.43 -8.94
CA VAL A 49 2.98 0.04 -9.02
C VAL A 49 3.63 0.71 -7.81
N TYR A 50 3.34 0.23 -6.60
CA TYR A 50 3.96 0.73 -5.37
C TYR A 50 5.45 0.41 -5.31
N GLU A 51 5.83 -0.83 -5.62
CA GLU A 51 7.24 -1.28 -5.62
C GLU A 51 8.11 -0.50 -6.58
N SER A 52 7.54 -0.05 -7.70
CA SER A 52 8.26 0.77 -8.66
C SER A 52 8.53 2.20 -8.15
N GLN A 53 7.77 2.70 -7.17
CA GLN A 53 7.81 4.09 -6.72
C GLN A 53 8.34 4.29 -5.31
N ILE A 54 8.15 3.33 -4.42
CA ILE A 54 8.65 3.40 -3.04
C ILE A 54 10.15 3.06 -3.01
N THR A 55 10.91 3.82 -2.23
CA THR A 55 12.38 3.67 -2.11
C THR A 55 12.84 3.40 -0.69
N ASP A 56 11.91 3.31 0.25
CA ASP A 56 12.18 2.99 1.63
C ASP A 56 12.89 1.65 1.79
N THR A 57 13.77 1.60 2.77
CA THR A 57 14.30 0.36 3.33
C THR A 57 13.55 0.07 4.61
N LEU A 58 12.97 -1.13 4.73
CA LEU A 58 12.17 -1.47 5.91
C LEU A 58 12.92 -2.44 6.81
N ALA A 59 12.83 -2.21 8.10
CA ALA A 59 13.44 -3.11 9.06
C ALA A 59 12.76 -4.48 9.08
N ASP A 60 13.57 -5.52 9.31
CA ASP A 60 13.09 -6.90 9.45
C ASP A 60 12.38 -7.10 10.78
N THR A 61 11.12 -7.54 10.69
CA THR A 61 10.26 -7.83 11.85
C THR A 61 9.73 -9.27 11.86
N SER A 62 10.26 -10.16 11.02
CA SER A 62 9.80 -11.56 10.86
C SER A 62 9.81 -12.38 12.17
N GLY A 63 10.61 -11.98 13.16
CA GLY A 63 10.65 -12.60 14.49
C GLY A 63 9.51 -12.20 15.44
N PHE A 64 8.67 -11.25 15.06
CA PHE A 64 7.53 -10.79 15.86
C PHE A 64 6.22 -11.40 15.35
N SER A 65 5.27 -11.61 16.26
CA SER A 65 3.91 -12.04 15.93
C SER A 65 2.91 -10.93 16.22
N ILE A 66 1.92 -10.81 15.34
CA ILE A 66 0.83 -9.84 15.45
C ILE A 66 -0.50 -10.59 15.44
N SER A 67 -1.42 -10.14 16.30
CA SER A 67 -2.79 -10.60 16.31
C SER A 67 -3.61 -9.78 15.32
N ILE A 68 -4.18 -10.43 14.31
CA ILE A 68 -5.10 -9.81 13.37
C ILE A 68 -6.45 -10.51 13.40
N ASN A 69 -7.51 -9.84 12.94
CA ASN A 69 -8.73 -10.56 12.55
C ASN A 69 -8.44 -11.34 11.26
N ASN A 70 -8.95 -12.56 11.16
CA ASN A 70 -8.86 -13.36 9.94
C ASN A 70 -9.59 -12.59 8.82
N PRO A 71 -8.92 -12.29 7.69
CA PRO A 71 -9.53 -11.50 6.62
C PRO A 71 -10.70 -12.22 5.92
N SER A 72 -10.94 -13.51 6.18
CA SER A 72 -12.13 -14.22 5.72
C SER A 72 -13.15 -14.50 6.82
N ASP A 73 -12.83 -14.26 8.09
CA ASP A 73 -13.76 -14.37 9.23
C ASP A 73 -13.44 -13.32 10.31
N PRO A 74 -14.17 -12.19 10.37
CA PRO A 74 -13.86 -11.10 11.29
C PRO A 74 -14.11 -11.46 12.76
N ASN A 75 -14.76 -12.60 13.04
CA ASN A 75 -14.98 -13.09 14.41
C ASN A 75 -13.86 -13.99 14.91
N GLN A 76 -12.88 -14.31 14.05
CA GLN A 76 -11.74 -15.14 14.37
C GLN A 76 -10.47 -14.30 14.42
N GLN A 77 -9.80 -14.26 15.57
CA GLN A 77 -8.43 -13.72 15.64
C GLN A 77 -7.40 -14.81 15.32
N VAL A 78 -6.35 -14.41 14.59
CA VAL A 78 -5.25 -15.27 14.19
C VAL A 78 -3.92 -14.58 14.51
N GLN A 79 -2.92 -15.37 14.88
CA GLN A 79 -1.55 -14.89 15.06
C GLN A 79 -0.79 -15.10 13.76
N VAL A 80 -0.16 -14.05 13.26
CA VAL A 80 0.62 -14.07 12.03
C VAL A 80 2.01 -13.49 12.28
N SER A 81 2.97 -13.87 11.45
CA SER A 81 4.29 -13.25 11.48
C SER A 81 4.23 -11.84 10.89
N ALA A 82 4.91 -10.91 11.52
CA ALA A 82 5.15 -9.59 10.92
C ALA A 82 6.11 -9.69 9.73
N SER A 83 6.20 -8.62 8.96
CA SER A 83 6.86 -8.66 7.66
C SER A 83 8.40 -8.78 7.78
N PRO A 84 9.05 -9.49 6.85
CA PRO A 84 10.51 -9.42 6.67
C PRO A 84 11.01 -8.01 6.36
N GLY A 85 12.33 -7.81 6.35
CA GLY A 85 12.92 -6.54 5.94
C GLY A 85 12.59 -6.22 4.48
N ASP A 86 12.46 -4.93 4.16
CA ASP A 86 12.11 -4.39 2.84
C ASP A 86 10.76 -4.86 2.26
N THR A 87 10.01 -5.73 2.95
CA THR A 87 8.72 -6.26 2.48
C THR A 87 7.56 -5.74 3.33
N VAL A 88 6.42 -5.43 2.73
CA VAL A 88 5.12 -5.36 3.42
C VAL A 88 4.34 -6.61 3.07
N THR A 89 4.20 -7.54 4.02
CA THR A 89 3.38 -8.73 3.85
C THR A 89 1.91 -8.36 4.04
N ILE A 90 1.07 -8.63 3.04
CA ILE A 90 -0.37 -8.37 3.08
C ILE A 90 -1.12 -9.70 3.14
N TYR A 91 -1.83 -9.94 4.25
CA TYR A 91 -2.67 -11.11 4.43
C TYR A 91 -4.02 -10.90 3.76
N LEU A 92 -4.34 -11.76 2.79
CA LEU A 92 -5.53 -11.66 1.96
C LEU A 92 -6.63 -12.59 2.42
N GLY A 93 -7.85 -12.08 2.38
CA GLY A 93 -9.07 -12.86 2.59
C GLY A 93 -10.20 -12.39 1.71
N ALA A 94 -11.27 -13.17 1.69
CA ALA A 94 -12.46 -12.83 0.96
C ALA A 94 -13.70 -13.30 1.70
N ARG A 95 -14.66 -12.40 1.88
CA ARG A 95 -15.94 -12.65 2.54
C ARG A 95 -16.99 -11.66 2.05
N ASP A 96 -18.24 -11.88 2.40
CA ASP A 96 -19.30 -10.90 2.19
C ASP A 96 -19.03 -9.64 3.05
N LEU A 97 -18.86 -8.50 2.39
CA LEU A 97 -18.68 -7.18 3.02
C LEU A 97 -19.98 -6.35 3.02
N GLY A 98 -21.08 -6.94 2.57
CA GLY A 98 -22.35 -6.25 2.39
C GLY A 98 -22.40 -5.45 1.08
N SER A 99 -23.40 -4.57 0.98
CA SER A 99 -23.61 -3.73 -0.20
C SER A 99 -22.71 -2.51 -0.20
N GLY A 100 -22.04 -2.22 -1.31
CA GLY A 100 -21.30 -0.98 -1.53
C GLY A 100 -19.86 -0.98 -1.04
N ILE A 101 -19.37 -2.10 -0.48
CA ILE A 101 -17.98 -2.29 -0.09
C ILE A 101 -17.39 -3.37 -1.01
N LEU A 102 -16.37 -3.01 -1.77
CA LEU A 102 -15.70 -3.89 -2.73
C LEU A 102 -14.42 -4.50 -2.14
N GLY A 103 -13.69 -3.70 -1.36
CA GLY A 103 -12.53 -4.09 -0.59
C GLY A 103 -12.55 -3.43 0.79
N GLN A 104 -11.72 -3.96 1.68
CA GLN A 104 -11.40 -3.32 2.94
C GLN A 104 -9.96 -3.69 3.32
N GLY A 105 -9.07 -2.73 3.20
CA GLY A 105 -7.66 -2.80 3.48
C GLY A 105 -7.27 -1.97 4.70
N GLY A 106 -6.21 -2.39 5.37
CA GLY A 106 -5.62 -1.57 6.40
C GLY A 106 -4.35 -2.17 6.97
N PRO A 107 -3.56 -1.35 7.65
CA PRO A 107 -2.30 -1.82 8.20
C PRO A 107 -2.50 -2.46 9.58
N SER A 108 -1.51 -3.22 10.00
CA SER A 108 -1.26 -3.51 11.41
C SER A 108 0.16 -3.08 11.73
N TRP A 109 0.35 -2.53 12.92
CA TRP A 109 1.63 -2.06 13.41
C TRP A 109 1.76 -2.40 14.89
N PHE A 110 2.96 -2.18 15.42
CA PHE A 110 3.21 -2.41 16.82
C PHE A 110 2.93 -1.15 17.65
N GLU A 111 2.42 -1.34 18.86
CA GLU A 111 2.31 -0.29 19.86
C GLU A 111 3.29 -0.54 21.02
N GLY A 112 4.00 0.49 21.49
CA GLY A 112 4.93 0.39 22.62
C GLY A 112 6.39 0.09 22.22
N ASN A 113 7.22 -0.37 23.18
CA ASN A 113 8.68 -0.26 23.02
C ASN A 113 9.36 -1.44 22.31
N ASN A 114 9.91 -1.08 21.14
CA ASN A 114 11.09 -1.57 20.41
C ASN A 114 11.01 -2.61 19.27
N PRO A 115 9.88 -2.83 18.58
CA PRO A 115 9.96 -3.24 17.18
C PRO A 115 10.37 -2.03 16.30
N PRO A 116 11.12 -2.27 15.20
CA PRO A 116 11.73 -1.20 14.41
C PRO A 116 10.76 -0.48 13.47
N ARG A 117 9.61 -1.08 13.15
CA ARG A 117 8.53 -0.46 12.35
C ARG A 117 7.60 0.33 13.23
N THR A 118 7.26 1.55 12.80
CA THR A 118 6.63 2.58 13.64
C THR A 118 5.36 3.14 13.02
N ALA A 119 4.39 3.52 13.85
CA ALA A 119 3.28 4.37 13.45
C ALA A 119 3.28 5.59 14.36
N SER A 120 3.71 6.73 13.84
CA SER A 120 3.82 8.00 14.56
C SER A 120 3.13 9.12 13.80
N SER A 121 3.13 10.34 14.35
CA SER A 121 2.50 11.48 13.67
C SER A 121 3.24 11.96 12.41
N ASN A 122 4.46 11.49 12.17
CA ASN A 122 5.30 11.98 11.06
C ASN A 122 5.95 10.85 10.24
N GLU A 123 5.80 9.60 10.68
CA GLU A 123 6.48 8.44 10.10
C GLU A 123 5.55 7.25 10.21
N PHE A 124 5.47 6.46 9.15
CA PHE A 124 4.58 5.32 9.08
C PHE A 124 5.19 4.16 8.30
N GLU A 125 5.46 3.09 9.02
CA GLU A 125 5.89 1.80 8.50
C GLU A 125 4.98 0.71 9.09
N PRO A 126 4.11 0.07 8.29
CA PRO A 126 3.24 -0.98 8.78
C PRO A 126 4.05 -2.25 9.05
N ALA A 127 3.75 -2.93 10.14
CA ALA A 127 4.35 -4.23 10.42
C ALA A 127 3.83 -5.32 9.47
N LEU A 128 2.60 -5.20 8.99
CA LEU A 128 1.98 -5.99 7.92
C LEU A 128 0.72 -5.27 7.43
N GLY A 129 0.14 -5.75 6.34
CA GLY A 129 -1.19 -5.36 5.85
C GLY A 129 -2.21 -6.48 5.96
N VAL A 130 -3.48 -6.11 5.94
CA VAL A 130 -4.60 -7.04 5.80
C VAL A 130 -5.57 -6.45 4.78
N ILE A 131 -5.95 -7.23 3.76
CA ILE A 131 -6.98 -6.83 2.79
C ILE A 131 -8.03 -7.92 2.68
N THR A 132 -9.29 -7.50 2.73
CA THR A 132 -10.45 -8.34 2.44
C THR A 132 -11.14 -7.87 1.17
N PHE A 133 -11.39 -8.77 0.22
CA PHE A 133 -12.22 -8.47 -0.94
C PHE A 133 -13.63 -9.07 -0.82
N ASN A 134 -14.62 -8.39 -1.39
CA ASN A 134 -16.00 -8.84 -1.37
C ASN A 134 -16.25 -9.98 -2.38
N ASN A 135 -16.29 -11.22 -1.90
CA ASN A 135 -16.59 -12.39 -2.75
C ASN A 135 -18.08 -12.63 -3.01
N ALA A 136 -18.97 -11.90 -2.33
CA ALA A 136 -20.39 -11.90 -2.65
C ALA A 136 -20.72 -10.94 -3.81
N PHE A 137 -19.79 -10.04 -4.15
CA PHE A 137 -19.92 -9.16 -5.31
C PHE A 137 -19.63 -9.92 -6.61
N ASN A 138 -20.57 -9.86 -7.56
CA ASN A 138 -20.57 -10.72 -8.75
C ASN A 138 -20.28 -9.97 -10.07
N ASN A 139 -19.95 -8.68 -10.01
CA ASN A 139 -19.73 -7.83 -11.18
C ASN A 139 -18.28 -7.31 -11.22
N TRP A 140 -17.32 -8.14 -10.82
CA TRP A 140 -15.90 -7.85 -10.91
C TRP A 140 -15.43 -7.91 -12.36
N TYR A 141 -14.64 -6.91 -12.78
CA TYR A 141 -13.79 -6.99 -13.97
C TYR A 141 -12.39 -7.39 -13.52
N ILE A 142 -11.93 -8.56 -13.97
CA ILE A 142 -10.57 -9.03 -13.79
C ILE A 142 -9.86 -8.84 -15.13
N ASP A 143 -9.04 -7.81 -15.18
CA ASP A 143 -8.19 -7.54 -16.34
C ASP A 143 -7.10 -8.61 -16.44
N ASN A 144 -6.64 -8.93 -17.65
CA ASN A 144 -5.48 -9.80 -17.84
C ASN A 144 -4.20 -9.01 -18.15
N ASP A 145 -4.32 -7.71 -18.46
CA ASP A 145 -3.20 -6.81 -18.75
C ASP A 145 -3.56 -5.36 -18.36
N PRO A 146 -3.31 -4.95 -17.10
CA PRO A 146 -3.68 -3.61 -16.63
C PRO A 146 -2.86 -2.47 -17.25
N SER A 147 -1.88 -2.78 -18.10
CA SER A 147 -1.09 -1.79 -18.83
C SER A 147 -1.82 -1.23 -20.05
N THR A 148 -2.86 -1.91 -20.54
CA THR A 148 -3.66 -1.43 -21.66
C THR A 148 -4.81 -0.55 -21.18
N THR A 149 -5.35 0.23 -22.12
CA THR A 149 -6.57 0.99 -21.91
C THR A 149 -7.64 0.47 -22.86
N GLU A 150 -8.51 -0.38 -22.34
CA GLU A 150 -9.66 -0.92 -23.03
C GLU A 150 -10.97 -0.53 -22.36
N SER A 151 -12.06 -0.58 -23.11
CA SER A 151 -13.39 -0.45 -22.53
C SER A 151 -13.85 -1.79 -21.99
N PHE A 152 -14.38 -1.78 -20.78
CA PHE A 152 -14.90 -2.96 -20.10
C PHE A 152 -16.21 -2.67 -19.37
N SER A 153 -16.84 -3.72 -18.86
CA SER A 153 -17.97 -3.65 -17.93
C SER A 153 -17.61 -4.47 -16.70
N GLY A 154 -18.13 -4.05 -15.55
CA GLY A 154 -17.74 -4.52 -14.24
C GLY A 154 -17.00 -3.45 -13.47
N TYR A 155 -16.81 -3.70 -12.18
CA TYR A 155 -15.98 -2.88 -11.31
C TYR A 155 -14.57 -3.43 -11.35
N ASP A 156 -13.61 -2.56 -11.61
CA ASP A 156 -12.25 -2.96 -11.88
C ASP A 156 -11.53 -3.42 -10.62
N PHE A 157 -11.19 -4.71 -10.54
CA PHE A 157 -10.51 -5.28 -9.38
C PHE A 157 -9.12 -4.69 -9.18
N TYR A 158 -8.40 -4.40 -10.27
CA TYR A 158 -7.09 -3.77 -10.21
C TYR A 158 -7.14 -2.40 -9.51
N SER A 159 -8.11 -1.55 -9.86
CA SER A 159 -8.32 -0.24 -9.22
C SER A 159 -8.65 -0.38 -7.73
N VAL A 160 -9.49 -1.34 -7.36
CA VAL A 160 -9.80 -1.60 -5.95
C VAL A 160 -8.57 -2.10 -5.21
N ALA A 161 -7.78 -3.00 -5.81
CA ALA A 161 -6.53 -3.47 -5.20
C ALA A 161 -5.54 -2.32 -4.95
N LEU A 162 -5.36 -1.41 -5.93
CA LEU A 162 -4.54 -0.20 -5.73
C LEU A 162 -5.04 0.63 -4.54
N HIS A 163 -6.36 0.85 -4.46
CA HIS A 163 -6.99 1.60 -3.37
C HIS A 163 -6.74 0.94 -1.99
N GLU A 164 -7.01 -0.35 -1.87
CA GLU A 164 -6.85 -1.05 -0.59
C GLU A 164 -5.38 -1.16 -0.15
N ILE A 165 -4.44 -1.29 -1.09
CA ILE A 165 -3.01 -1.20 -0.78
C ILE A 165 -2.68 0.21 -0.26
N GLY A 166 -3.29 1.27 -0.80
CA GLY A 166 -3.10 2.64 -0.32
C GLY A 166 -3.49 2.80 1.16
N HIS A 167 -4.57 2.14 1.58
CA HIS A 167 -4.96 2.06 2.99
C HIS A 167 -3.98 1.27 3.85
N VAL A 168 -3.43 0.16 3.34
CA VAL A 168 -2.34 -0.58 4.01
C VAL A 168 -1.10 0.30 4.17
N MET A 169 -0.80 1.11 3.16
CA MET A 169 0.34 2.04 3.17
C MET A 169 0.06 3.29 4.02
N GLY A 170 -1.12 3.45 4.60
CA GLY A 170 -1.38 4.46 5.64
C GLY A 170 -2.29 5.61 5.23
N ILE A 171 -2.67 5.73 3.96
CA ILE A 171 -3.65 6.75 3.54
C ILE A 171 -4.99 6.46 4.23
N GLY A 172 -5.55 7.45 4.91
CA GLY A 172 -6.81 7.30 5.63
C GLY A 172 -6.74 6.53 6.96
N THR A 173 -5.63 5.87 7.25
CA THR A 173 -5.52 4.91 8.38
C THR A 173 -4.40 5.26 9.35
N ALA A 174 -3.29 5.84 8.89
CA ALA A 174 -2.11 6.07 9.69
C ALA A 174 -2.26 7.22 10.69
N PRO A 175 -1.58 7.17 11.85
CA PRO A 175 -1.47 8.33 12.74
C PRO A 175 -0.83 9.55 12.06
N SER A 176 0.12 9.37 11.14
CA SER A 176 0.75 10.45 10.37
C SER A 176 -0.22 11.08 9.38
N TRP A 177 -1.11 10.31 8.76
CA TRP A 177 -2.24 10.85 7.99
C TRP A 177 -3.15 11.71 8.87
N ASN A 178 -3.59 11.17 10.01
CA ASN A 178 -4.51 11.86 10.92
C ASN A 178 -3.92 13.16 11.48
N ALA A 179 -2.60 13.20 11.70
CA ALA A 179 -1.89 14.40 12.16
C ALA A 179 -1.95 15.55 11.14
N GLN A 180 -2.18 15.25 9.86
CA GLN A 180 -2.32 16.22 8.77
C GLN A 180 -3.77 16.65 8.55
N ILE A 181 -4.74 16.23 9.36
CA ILE A 181 -6.14 16.62 9.18
C ILE A 181 -6.48 17.86 10.01
N GLN A 182 -6.95 18.91 9.35
CA GLN A 182 -7.47 20.11 9.99
C GLN A 182 -8.79 20.53 9.34
N ASN A 183 -9.85 20.66 10.16
CA ASN A 183 -11.18 21.09 9.72
C ASN A 183 -11.74 20.30 8.52
N GLY A 184 -11.57 18.96 8.53
CA GLY A 184 -12.06 18.08 7.47
C GLY A 184 -11.26 18.17 6.16
N ARG A 185 -10.02 18.64 6.23
CA ARG A 185 -9.11 18.72 5.07
C ARG A 185 -7.74 18.17 5.43
N PHE A 186 -7.09 17.52 4.48
CA PHE A 186 -5.70 17.11 4.58
C PHE A 186 -4.78 18.30 4.29
N THR A 187 -3.74 18.47 5.09
CA THR A 187 -2.82 19.61 5.08
C THR A 187 -1.36 19.23 4.85
N GLY A 188 -1.11 17.99 4.41
CA GLY A 188 0.22 17.57 3.99
C GLY A 188 0.78 18.51 2.92
N THR A 189 2.07 18.85 3.04
CA THR A 189 2.69 19.90 2.23
C THR A 189 2.73 19.51 0.75
N GLN A 190 3.04 18.25 0.47
CA GLN A 190 3.18 17.74 -0.89
C GLN A 190 1.81 17.65 -1.56
N ALA A 191 0.82 17.07 -0.87
CA ALA A 191 -0.56 16.97 -1.35
C ALA A 191 -1.17 18.37 -1.58
N VAL A 192 -0.91 19.32 -0.69
CA VAL A 192 -1.31 20.73 -0.87
C VAL A 192 -0.71 21.35 -2.12
N ASN A 193 0.58 21.09 -2.39
CA ASN A 193 1.26 21.61 -3.57
C ASN A 193 0.68 21.02 -4.86
N VAL A 194 0.39 19.71 -4.88
CA VAL A 194 -0.21 19.03 -6.05
C VAL A 194 -1.65 19.49 -6.29
N TYR A 195 -2.46 19.60 -5.24
CA TYR A 195 -3.87 19.96 -5.35
C TYR A 195 -4.11 21.47 -5.53
N GLY A 196 -3.18 22.31 -5.08
CA GLY A 196 -3.30 23.77 -5.07
C GLY A 196 -3.96 24.35 -3.80
N GLY A 197 -4.00 23.58 -2.71
CA GLY A 197 -4.56 23.96 -1.40
C GLY A 197 -4.81 22.75 -0.50
N ASN A 198 -5.29 22.97 0.73
CA ASN A 198 -5.66 21.86 1.63
C ASN A 198 -6.70 20.98 0.92
N VAL A 199 -6.54 19.67 0.96
CA VAL A 199 -7.34 18.73 0.15
C VAL A 199 -8.62 18.37 0.91
N PRO A 200 -9.83 18.48 0.33
CA PRO A 200 -11.05 18.09 1.02
C PRO A 200 -11.08 16.57 1.27
N LEU A 201 -11.58 16.18 2.44
CA LEU A 201 -11.78 14.78 2.81
C LEU A 201 -13.26 14.44 2.95
N THR A 202 -13.55 13.14 2.91
CA THR A 202 -14.83 12.61 3.39
C THR A 202 -15.01 12.89 4.89
N SER A 203 -16.25 12.76 5.38
CA SER A 203 -16.59 13.10 6.78
C SER A 203 -15.91 12.22 7.84
N ASP A 204 -15.56 11.00 7.47
CA ASP A 204 -14.77 10.07 8.31
C ASP A 204 -13.26 10.37 8.25
N GLY A 205 -12.81 11.21 7.30
CA GLY A 205 -11.41 11.58 7.12
C GLY A 205 -10.54 10.49 6.47
N GLY A 206 -11.14 9.38 6.05
CA GLY A 206 -10.43 8.21 5.51
C GLY A 206 -10.11 8.28 4.01
N HIS A 207 -10.76 9.19 3.28
CA HIS A 207 -10.66 9.28 1.82
C HIS A 207 -10.61 10.73 1.37
N TRP A 208 -10.12 10.95 0.15
CA TRP A 208 -10.40 12.21 -0.54
C TRP A 208 -11.91 12.40 -0.70
N ALA A 209 -12.38 13.65 -0.70
CA ALA A 209 -13.79 13.89 -0.97
C ALA A 209 -14.17 13.43 -2.39
N GLU A 210 -15.39 12.92 -2.54
CA GLU A 210 -15.96 12.47 -3.83
C GLU A 210 -15.66 13.45 -4.99
N GLY A 211 -15.17 12.93 -6.11
CA GLY A 211 -14.86 13.72 -7.30
C GLY A 211 -13.53 14.46 -7.22
N THR A 212 -12.67 14.16 -6.24
CA THR A 212 -11.35 14.82 -6.13
C THR A 212 -10.47 14.42 -7.31
N GLN A 213 -10.15 15.41 -8.16
CA GLN A 213 -9.34 15.20 -9.36
C GLN A 213 -7.85 15.39 -9.07
N SER A 214 -7.03 14.62 -9.77
CA SER A 214 -5.59 14.82 -9.89
C SER A 214 -5.09 14.23 -11.22
N THR A 215 -3.78 14.07 -11.38
CA THR A 215 -3.16 13.56 -12.61
C THR A 215 -2.54 12.21 -12.36
N ALA A 216 -2.75 11.24 -13.27
CA ALA A 216 -1.96 10.02 -13.33
C ALA A 216 -1.45 9.84 -14.77
N ASN A 217 -0.16 9.55 -14.93
CA ASN A 217 0.47 9.39 -16.25
C ASN A 217 0.19 10.57 -17.21
N GLY A 218 0.17 11.80 -16.67
CA GLY A 218 -0.10 13.03 -17.42
C GLY A 218 -1.56 13.21 -17.86
N GLN A 219 -2.49 12.36 -17.41
CA GLN A 219 -3.92 12.49 -17.69
C GLN A 219 -4.70 12.78 -16.40
N THR A 220 -5.66 13.70 -16.47
CA THR A 220 -6.54 13.99 -15.34
C THR A 220 -7.52 12.83 -15.13
N GLN A 221 -7.61 12.37 -13.89
CA GLN A 221 -8.61 11.41 -13.42
C GLN A 221 -8.96 11.68 -11.96
N GLU A 222 -10.01 11.01 -11.50
CA GLU A 222 -10.35 11.03 -10.08
C GLU A 222 -9.30 10.26 -9.30
N ALA A 223 -8.88 10.83 -8.16
CA ALA A 223 -7.86 10.25 -7.31
C ALA A 223 -8.23 8.81 -6.92
N ALA A 224 -7.23 7.93 -6.83
CA ALA A 224 -7.49 6.53 -6.54
C ALA A 224 -8.02 6.34 -5.12
N MET A 225 -7.64 7.20 -4.18
CA MET A 225 -8.09 7.16 -2.78
C MET A 225 -9.38 7.96 -2.53
N ASP A 226 -10.12 8.26 -3.59
CA ASP A 226 -11.53 8.64 -3.54
C ASP A 226 -12.40 7.40 -3.18
N PRO A 227 -13.49 7.54 -2.40
CA PRO A 227 -14.21 6.40 -1.83
C PRO A 227 -15.05 5.60 -2.83
N THR A 228 -15.22 6.05 -4.07
CA THR A 228 -16.08 5.35 -5.04
C THR A 228 -15.35 4.97 -6.31
N ILE A 229 -15.95 4.05 -7.07
CA ILE A 229 -15.52 3.68 -8.41
C ILE A 229 -16.78 3.30 -9.20
N ALA A 230 -16.88 3.74 -10.46
CA ALA A 230 -18.02 3.42 -11.30
C ALA A 230 -17.79 2.13 -12.11
N ASN A 231 -18.87 1.52 -12.56
CA ASN A 231 -18.82 0.43 -13.53
C ASN A 231 -18.12 0.88 -14.82
N GLY A 232 -17.15 0.10 -15.31
CA GLY A 232 -16.39 0.39 -16.52
C GLY A 232 -15.31 1.46 -16.35
N GLN A 233 -14.98 1.81 -15.10
CA GLN A 233 -13.96 2.80 -14.77
C GLN A 233 -12.70 2.12 -14.26
N ARG A 234 -11.55 2.54 -14.79
CA ARG A 234 -10.21 2.24 -14.28
C ARG A 234 -9.71 3.48 -13.54
N LYS A 235 -9.25 3.33 -12.31
CA LYS A 235 -8.49 4.32 -11.56
C LYS A 235 -7.03 3.88 -11.46
N GLN A 236 -6.12 4.84 -11.50
CA GLN A 236 -4.69 4.65 -11.23
C GLN A 236 -4.29 5.61 -10.11
N LEU A 237 -3.25 5.27 -9.34
CA LEU A 237 -2.71 6.19 -8.35
C LEU A 237 -2.29 7.50 -9.04
N THR A 238 -2.81 8.60 -8.52
CA THR A 238 -2.54 9.93 -9.03
C THR A 238 -1.38 10.57 -8.28
N ASP A 239 -0.83 11.66 -8.81
CA ASP A 239 0.18 12.49 -8.17
C ASP A 239 -0.26 12.94 -6.76
N LEU A 240 -1.58 13.09 -6.54
CA LEU A 240 -2.13 13.42 -5.22
C LEU A 240 -2.02 12.25 -4.24
N ASP A 241 -2.28 11.03 -4.69
CA ASP A 241 -2.17 9.83 -3.85
C ASP A 241 -0.69 9.58 -3.48
N TRP A 242 0.23 9.75 -4.44
CA TRP A 242 1.67 9.69 -4.19
C TRP A 242 2.17 10.77 -3.23
N ALA A 243 1.70 12.00 -3.39
CA ALA A 243 2.04 13.10 -2.51
C ALA A 243 1.55 12.89 -1.08
N ALA A 244 0.40 12.25 -0.90
CA ALA A 244 -0.05 11.84 0.42
C ALA A 244 0.84 10.78 1.06
N LEU A 245 1.36 9.80 0.30
CA LEU A 245 2.30 8.81 0.83
C LEU A 245 3.61 9.47 1.31
N ASP A 246 4.12 10.44 0.55
CA ASP A 246 5.27 11.26 0.94
C ASP A 246 4.99 12.04 2.24
N ASP A 247 3.85 12.72 2.32
CA ASP A 247 3.44 13.50 3.49
C ASP A 247 3.26 12.67 4.78
N ILE A 248 3.09 11.35 4.68
CA ILE A 248 2.87 10.45 5.84
C ILE A 248 4.09 9.61 6.23
N GLY A 249 5.22 9.76 5.52
CA GLY A 249 6.52 9.18 5.91
C GLY A 249 7.24 8.38 4.81
N TRP A 250 6.57 8.01 3.72
CA TRP A 250 7.19 7.18 2.67
C TRP A 250 8.10 7.98 1.74
N ASN A 251 9.25 7.45 1.39
CA ASN A 251 10.11 7.98 0.34
C ASN A 251 9.60 7.54 -1.05
N VAL A 252 8.83 8.41 -1.70
CA VAL A 252 8.32 8.21 -3.07
C VAL A 252 9.27 8.82 -4.10
N LYS A 253 9.59 8.10 -5.19
CA LYS A 253 10.40 8.64 -6.31
C LYS A 253 9.72 9.87 -6.89
N ASP A 254 10.48 10.98 -6.97
CA ASP A 254 10.14 12.28 -7.54
C ASP A 254 8.69 12.40 -8.04
N ILE A 255 7.81 12.95 -7.20
CA ILE A 255 6.49 13.40 -7.65
C ILE A 255 6.74 14.52 -8.63
N SER A 256 6.45 14.31 -9.92
CA SER A 256 6.69 15.30 -10.96
C SER A 256 5.78 16.52 -10.76
N VAL A 257 6.17 17.43 -9.87
CA VAL A 257 5.65 18.79 -9.82
C VAL A 257 6.11 19.48 -11.09
N SER A 258 5.21 19.66 -12.06
CA SER A 258 5.43 20.68 -13.08
C SER A 258 5.63 22.01 -12.35
N PRO A 259 6.80 22.67 -12.50
CA PRO A 259 6.93 24.02 -12.00
C PRO A 259 5.96 24.87 -12.81
N ASN A 260 4.96 25.43 -12.15
CA ASN A 260 4.06 26.41 -12.75
C ASN A 260 4.91 27.50 -13.43
N SER A 261 4.60 27.73 -14.70
CA SER A 261 5.17 28.77 -15.56
C SER A 261 4.80 30.18 -15.14
#